data_AF-A0A7J8Z1Y3-F1
#
_entry.id   AF-A0A7J8Z1Y3-F1
#
_cell.length_a   1.000
_cell.length_b   1.000
_cell.length_c   1.000
_cell.angle_alpha   90.00
_cell.angle_beta   90.00
_cell.angle_gamma   90.00
#
_symmetry.space_group_name_H-M   'P 1'
#
loop_
_entity.id
_entity.type
_entity.pdbx_description
1 polymer ?
#
loop_
_entity_poly.entity_id
_entity_poly.type
_entity_poly.pdbx_seq_one_letter_code
_entity_poly.pdbx_strand_id
1 'polypeptide(L)'
;MKKDPKAELRRLACFLGRPFEKEEEVDKVLWRCSLERLKNLEVNKHGADPWLGFEYKFYFRRGSVGDWKNNMSNEMKEKLDHITAMKFEGPGLGFGN
;
A
#
# COMPACT_ATOMS: atom_id res chain seq x y z
N MET A 1 -1.21 2.83 -6.97
CA MET A 1 -1.63 3.45 -5.68
C MET A 1 -0.63 4.44 -5.08
N LYS A 2 0.57 4.05 -4.59
CA LYS A 2 1.42 5.01 -3.84
C LYS A 2 2.11 6.10 -4.69
N LYS A 3 2.30 5.85 -5.99
CA LYS A 3 2.87 6.82 -6.96
C LYS A 3 1.93 8.02 -7.20
N ASP A 4 0.64 7.75 -7.35
CA ASP A 4 -0.40 8.77 -7.53
C ASP A 4 -1.68 8.32 -6.82
N PRO A 5 -1.78 8.52 -5.50
CA PRO A 5 -2.92 8.02 -4.72
C PRO A 5 -4.23 8.73 -5.07
N LYS A 6 -4.17 9.98 -5.58
CA LYS A 6 -5.33 10.79 -5.94
C LYS A 6 -6.02 10.23 -7.19
N ALA A 7 -5.26 9.97 -8.26
CA ALA A 7 -5.82 9.35 -9.46
C ALA A 7 -6.40 7.96 -9.17
N GLU A 8 -5.71 7.18 -8.34
CA GLU A 8 -6.12 5.81 -8.02
C GLU A 8 -7.38 5.78 -7.15
N LEU A 9 -7.50 6.71 -6.19
CA LEU A 9 -8.72 6.86 -5.42
C LEU A 9 -9.90 7.27 -6.31
N ARG A 10 -9.70 8.17 -7.27
CA ARG A 10 -10.75 8.54 -8.24
C ARG A 10 -11.16 7.34 -9.10
N ARG A 11 -10.20 6.55 -9.59
CA ARG A 11 -10.50 5.30 -10.33
C ARG A 11 -11.32 4.32 -9.51
N LEU A 12 -10.93 4.10 -8.24
CA LEU A 12 -11.66 3.22 -7.32
C LEU A 12 -13.10 3.72 -7.07
N ALA A 13 -13.26 5.03 -6.87
CA ALA A 13 -14.57 5.65 -6.66
C ALA A 13 -15.49 5.47 -7.88
N CYS A 14 -14.97 5.66 -9.09
CA CYS A 14 -15.69 5.39 -10.33
C CYS A 14 -16.08 3.92 -10.46
N PHE A 15 -15.16 3.00 -10.16
CA PHE A 15 -15.43 1.56 -10.19
C PHE A 15 -16.56 1.16 -9.23
N LEU A 16 -16.63 1.79 -8.06
CA LEU A 16 -17.68 1.57 -7.07
C LEU A 16 -19.00 2.30 -7.40
N GLY A 17 -19.09 2.99 -8.55
CA GLY A 17 -20.28 3.76 -8.94
C GLY A 17 -20.52 5.00 -8.06
N ARG A 18 -19.48 5.50 -7.38
CA ARG A 18 -19.55 6.67 -6.47
C ARG A 18 -18.43 7.67 -6.79
N PRO A 19 -18.39 8.24 -8.00
CA PRO A 19 -17.35 9.20 -8.37
C PRO A 19 -17.40 10.45 -7.47
N PHE A 20 -16.24 11.00 -7.15
CA PHE A 20 -16.15 12.26 -6.40
C PHE A 20 -16.45 13.45 -7.30
N GLU A 21 -17.34 14.32 -6.84
CA GLU A 21 -17.68 15.57 -7.52
C GLU A 21 -16.69 16.68 -7.16
N LYS A 22 -16.24 16.71 -5.91
CA LYS A 22 -15.41 17.79 -5.36
C LYS A 22 -14.01 17.30 -5.02
N GLU A 23 -13.01 18.12 -5.32
CA GLU A 23 -11.62 17.79 -5.05
C GLU A 23 -11.33 17.67 -3.54
N GLU A 24 -11.99 18.50 -2.73
CA GLU A 24 -11.81 18.50 -1.27
C GLU A 24 -12.28 17.19 -0.63
N GLU A 25 -13.22 16.47 -1.25
CA GLU A 25 -13.67 15.15 -0.78
C GLU A 25 -12.59 14.09 -1.00
N VAL A 26 -11.91 14.15 -2.15
CA VAL A 26 -10.78 13.28 -2.48
C VAL A 26 -9.66 13.49 -1.47
N ASP A 27 -9.29 14.74 -1.23
CA ASP A 27 -8.22 15.10 -0.29
C ASP A 27 -8.56 14.69 1.16
N LYS A 28 -9.82 14.84 1.58
CA LYS A 28 -10.27 14.37 2.90
C LYS A 28 -10.12 12.86 3.05
N VAL A 29 -10.50 12.08 2.03
CA VAL A 29 -10.37 10.62 2.07
C VAL A 29 -8.89 10.22 2.05
N LEU A 30 -8.07 10.84 1.20
CA LEU A 30 -6.62 10.61 1.17
C LEU A 30 -5.98 10.87 2.53
N TRP A 31 -6.30 12.00 3.16
CA TRP A 31 -5.78 12.32 4.49
C TRP A 31 -6.23 11.29 5.52
N ARG A 32 -7.52 10.93 5.55
CA ARG A 32 -8.07 9.92 6.48
C ARG A 32 -7.38 8.56 6.30
N CYS A 33 -7.12 8.15 5.07
CA CYS A 33 -6.52 6.86 4.76
C CYS A 33 -4.98 6.89 4.70
N SER A 34 -4.35 8.04 4.97
CA SER A 34 -2.90 8.16 4.86
C SER A 34 -2.21 7.32 5.93
N LEU A 35 -1.13 6.65 5.53
CA LEU A 35 -0.32 5.84 6.44
C LEU A 35 0.19 6.67 7.62
N GLU A 36 0.65 7.89 7.36
CA GLU A 36 1.18 8.79 8.39
C GLU A 36 0.14 9.08 9.47
N ARG A 37 -1.08 9.45 9.07
CA ARG A 37 -2.17 9.70 10.02
C ARG A 37 -2.53 8.42 10.76
N LEU A 38 -2.82 7.34 10.04
CA LEU A 38 -3.31 6.09 10.64
C LEU A 38 -2.30 5.50 11.61
N LYS A 39 -1.01 5.48 11.26
CA LYS A 39 0.08 5.02 12.14
C LYS A 39 0.17 5.83 13.44
N ASN A 40 -0.25 7.10 13.42
CA ASN A 40 -0.11 8.01 14.53
C ASN A 40 -1.35 8.13 15.43
N LEU A 41 -2.46 7.47 15.11
CA LEU A 41 -3.64 7.41 15.98
C LEU A 41 -3.33 6.64 17.27
N GLU A 42 -3.82 7.12 18.41
CA GLU A 42 -3.61 6.50 19.73
C GLU A 42 -3.99 5.02 19.75
N VAL A 43 -5.15 4.68 19.18
CA VAL A 43 -5.59 3.29 19.05
C VAL A 43 -4.56 2.44 18.30
N ASN A 44 -3.91 2.97 17.26
CA ASN A 44 -2.95 2.21 16.46
C ASN A 44 -1.55 2.16 17.07
N LYS A 45 -1.20 3.09 17.97
CA LYS A 45 0.08 3.08 18.69
C LYS A 45 0.07 2.16 19.90
N HIS A 46 -1.06 2.09 20.60
CA HIS A 46 -1.15 1.50 21.94
C HIS A 46 -2.24 0.44 22.09
N GLY A 47 -3.17 0.35 21.12
CA GLY A 47 -4.19 -0.68 21.12
C GLY A 47 -3.69 -2.01 20.56
N ALA A 48 -4.52 -3.04 20.73
CA ALA A 48 -4.29 -4.37 20.19
C ALA A 48 -5.57 -4.94 19.60
N ASP A 49 -5.40 -5.81 18.61
CA ASP A 49 -6.47 -6.60 18.02
C ASP A 49 -7.11 -7.49 19.09
N PRO A 50 -8.42 -7.35 19.38
CA PRO A 50 -9.08 -8.09 20.44
C PRO A 50 -9.24 -9.59 20.12
N TRP A 51 -9.11 -9.99 18.85
CA TRP A 51 -9.25 -11.38 18.40
C TRP A 51 -7.91 -12.10 18.34
N LEU A 52 -6.87 -11.42 17.84
CA LEU A 52 -5.55 -12.01 17.63
C LEU A 52 -4.52 -11.63 18.70
N GLY A 53 -4.80 -10.61 19.52
CA GLY A 53 -3.88 -10.09 20.53
C GLY A 53 -2.69 -9.29 19.95
N PHE A 54 -2.66 -9.05 18.63
CA PHE A 54 -1.57 -8.30 17.99
C PHE A 54 -1.70 -6.80 18.26
N GLU A 55 -0.62 -6.18 18.73
CA GLU A 55 -0.57 -4.71 18.83
C GLU A 55 -0.77 -4.07 17.45
N TYR A 56 -1.65 -3.07 17.37
CA TYR A 56 -2.01 -2.45 16.10
C TYR A 56 -0.82 -1.76 15.41
N LYS A 57 0.22 -1.37 16.17
CA LYS A 57 1.44 -0.74 15.64
C LYS A 57 2.15 -1.60 14.60
N PHE A 58 2.00 -2.94 14.66
CA PHE A 58 2.65 -3.85 13.74
C PHE A 58 2.04 -3.86 12.33
N TYR A 59 0.77 -3.46 12.20
CA TYR A 59 0.13 -3.28 10.87
C TYR A 59 0.67 -2.03 10.14
N PHE A 60 1.26 -1.07 10.86
CA PHE A 60 1.73 0.21 10.32
C PHE A 60 3.26 0.37 10.40
N ARG A 61 3.99 -0.42 9.61
CA ARG A 61 5.48 -0.38 9.55
C ARG A 61 6.01 0.87 8.82
N ARG A 62 6.85 0.71 7.79
CA ARG A 62 7.41 1.84 7.00
C ARG A 62 6.49 2.26 5.86
N GLY A 63 5.84 1.28 5.24
CA GLY A 63 4.99 1.47 4.05
C GLY A 63 5.71 2.11 2.86
N SER A 64 7.03 2.04 2.78
CA SER A 64 7.83 2.56 1.67
C SER A 64 7.99 1.53 0.54
N VAL A 65 7.94 2.00 -0.70
CA VAL A 65 8.30 1.18 -1.86
C VAL A 65 9.82 1.01 -1.87
N GLY A 66 10.30 -0.22 -2.12
CA GLY A 66 11.73 -0.51 -2.21
C GLY A 66 12.42 -0.85 -0.88
N ASP A 67 11.68 -0.94 0.22
CA ASP A 67 12.26 -1.23 1.54
C ASP A 67 12.90 -2.62 1.66
N TRP A 68 12.58 -3.54 0.74
CA TRP A 68 13.20 -4.85 0.65
C TRP A 68 14.73 -4.76 0.51
N LYS A 69 15.26 -3.68 -0.07
CA LYS A 69 16.71 -3.42 -0.21
C LYS A 69 17.45 -3.37 1.12
N ASN A 70 16.76 -3.10 2.22
CA ASN A 70 17.34 -3.04 3.55
C ASN A 70 17.45 -4.43 4.21
N ASN A 71 16.86 -5.47 3.62
CA ASN A 71 16.71 -6.79 4.25
C ASN A 71 17.17 -7.95 3.35
N MET A 72 17.30 -7.74 2.04
CA MET A 72 17.69 -8.79 1.09
C MET A 72 19.11 -8.59 0.57
N SER A 73 19.85 -9.69 0.41
CA SER A 73 21.11 -9.68 -0.35
C SER A 73 20.84 -9.53 -1.85
N ASN A 74 21.89 -9.20 -2.62
CA ASN A 74 21.79 -9.14 -4.08
C ASN A 74 21.38 -10.48 -4.68
N GLU A 75 21.91 -11.59 -4.17
CA GLU A 75 21.55 -12.94 -4.61
C GLU A 75 20.05 -13.24 -4.40
N MET A 76 19.51 -12.89 -3.23
CA MET A 76 18.07 -13.08 -2.94
C MET A 76 17.19 -12.27 -3.89
N LYS A 77 17.60 -11.04 -4.19
CA LYS A 77 16.91 -10.17 -5.15
C LYS A 77 16.92 -10.79 -6.56
N GLU A 78 18.09 -11.16 -7.07
CA GLU A 78 18.22 -11.72 -8.42
C GLU A 78 17.39 -13.00 -8.59
N LYS A 79 17.40 -13.87 -7.58
CA LYS A 79 16.56 -15.07 -7.55
C LYS A 79 15.08 -14.73 -7.61
N LEU A 80 14.62 -13.73 -6.84
CA LEU A 80 13.22 -13.31 -6.83
C LEU A 80 12.81 -12.63 -8.15
N ASP A 81 13.68 -11.81 -8.73
CA ASP A 81 13.46 -11.17 -10.03
C ASP A 81 13.31 -12.23 -11.13
N HIS A 82 14.15 -13.26 -11.13
CA HIS A 82 14.07 -14.37 -12.08
C HIS A 82 12.77 -15.17 -11.94
N ILE A 83 12.40 -15.56 -10.70
CA ILE A 83 11.14 -16.27 -10.44
C ILE A 83 9.94 -15.43 -10.92
N THR A 84 9.96 -14.13 -10.65
CA THR A 84 8.87 -13.23 -11.05
C THR A 84 8.76 -13.13 -12.57
N ALA A 85 9.88 -12.95 -13.28
CA ALA A 85 9.90 -12.91 -14.73
C ALA A 85 9.32 -14.20 -15.35
N MET A 86 9.75 -15.37 -14.86
CA MET A 86 9.24 -16.66 -15.32
C MET A 86 7.74 -16.84 -15.06
N LYS A 87 7.23 -16.40 -13.91
CA LYS A 87 5.83 -16.62 -13.53
C LYS A 87 4.88 -15.61 -14.13
N PHE A 88 5.35 -14.41 -14.46
CA PHE A 88 4.54 -13.33 -15.02
C PHE A 88 4.72 -13.15 -16.53
N GLU A 89 5.43 -14.06 -17.20
CA GLU A 89 5.49 -14.17 -18.65
C GLU A 89 4.15 -14.67 -19.22
N GLY A 90 3.55 -13.91 -20.14
CA GLY A 90 2.26 -14.25 -20.79
C GLY A 90 1.02 -13.50 -20.30
N PRO A 91 0.71 -13.40 -18.99
CA PRO A 91 -0.56 -12.83 -18.51
C PRO A 91 -0.60 -11.29 -18.52
N GLY A 92 0.42 -10.61 -19.05
CA GLY A 92 0.49 -9.14 -19.02
C GLY A 92 0.73 -8.57 -17.62
N LEU A 93 1.22 -9.39 -16.68
CA LEU A 93 1.54 -9.01 -15.30
C LEU A 93 3.01 -8.59 -15.10
N GLY A 94 3.78 -8.52 -16.19
CA GLY A 94 5.15 -8.01 -16.16
C GLY A 94 5.19 -6.60 -15.58
N PHE A 95 6.32 -6.23 -14.98
CA PHE A 95 6.51 -4.87 -14.48
C PHE A 95 6.47 -3.91 -15.68
N GLY A 96 5.40 -3.11 -15.78
CA GLY A 96 5.35 -1.99 -16.70
C GLY A 96 6.41 -0.96 -16.32
N ASN A 97 7.19 -0.50 -17.31
CA ASN A 97 7.99 0.73 -17.18
C ASN A 97 7.05 1.94 -17.10
#